data_AF-A0AAF5HZ53-F1
#
_entry.id   AF-A0AAF5HZ53-F1
#
_cell.length_a   1.000
_cell.length_b   1.000
_cell.length_c   1.000
_cell.angle_alpha   90.00
_cell.angle_beta   90.00
_cell.angle_gamma   90.00
#
_symmetry.space_group_name_H-M   'P 1'
#
loop_
_entity.id
_entity.type
_entity.pdbx_description
1 polymer ?
#
loop_
_entity_poly.entity_id
_entity_poly.type
_entity_poly.pdbx_seq_one_letter_code
_entity_poly.pdbx_strand_id
1 'polypeptide(L)'
;MSSESHVPTPLYSLGLSYTSSIYDPSNDTFLLMDVLEEHKNELISLKPLLVFEIGSGSGVITVFLKKLLHPWVNFISLTSDINMNACRCTQETCSMNSFEKKIDSICCDTIKPFLPRICNKIDLLIFNPPYVLTEEKPRCEEELCYAGGPNGRHVLDGLLPRLKDVLTVGGRFYVIALKDNDIEYLVNFVDGGHLECSVVGNRIRGCENLFVLILIEVYLIPKMGNEHSGVSALDNHLFNLRFAAKELVRNSKKCEKEEKDEKNKLVAALKKGQREVAQVHAENAIRKKNEAINYLRMSARIDAVAARVQTAATQKRVTQSMSGVVKAMESAMKSMDLEKVQNLMDRFERDFENMDVTTATMDNAMSATSTLNVPQGDVDMLMKEASDQAGIELNMELPAGETGTIGIKVSTPAENDDLSQRLAALRQS
;
A
#
# COMPACT_ATOMS: atom_id res chain seq x y z
N MET A 1 4.95 35.32 17.00
CA MET A 1 4.69 34.87 15.61
C MET A 1 5.91 35.22 14.80
N SER A 2 6.90 34.33 14.70
CA SER A 2 7.83 34.41 13.57
C SER A 2 6.96 34.11 12.35
N SER A 3 6.77 35.07 11.45
CA SER A 3 6.31 34.73 10.10
C SER A 3 7.37 33.76 9.57
N GLU A 4 7.04 32.48 9.48
CA GLU A 4 7.93 31.51 8.85
C GLU A 4 8.12 32.01 7.41
N SER A 5 9.32 32.54 7.16
CA SER A 5 9.66 33.08 5.86
C SER A 5 9.79 31.88 4.93
N HIS A 6 8.74 31.62 4.15
CA HIS A 6 8.78 30.64 3.08
C HIS A 6 9.98 30.90 2.18
N VAL A 7 10.71 29.85 1.82
CA VAL A 7 11.82 29.95 0.90
C VAL A 7 11.24 30.14 -0.50
N PRO A 8 11.56 31.23 -1.21
CA PRO A 8 11.02 31.46 -2.54
C PRO A 8 11.52 30.39 -3.50
N THR A 9 10.70 30.06 -4.50
CA THR A 9 11.11 29.20 -5.62
C THR A 9 12.41 29.73 -6.23
N PRO A 10 13.45 28.88 -6.41
CA PRO A 10 14.67 29.24 -7.11
C PRO A 10 14.43 29.87 -8.48
N LEU A 11 15.33 30.77 -8.88
CA LEU A 11 15.33 31.29 -10.25
C LEU A 11 15.75 30.15 -11.20
N TYR A 12 14.93 29.86 -12.21
CA TYR A 12 15.23 28.87 -13.23
C TYR A 12 14.83 29.42 -14.60
N SER A 13 15.36 28.80 -15.67
CA SER A 13 15.05 29.18 -17.05
C SER A 13 15.00 27.94 -17.92
N LEU A 14 13.83 27.66 -18.47
CA LEU A 14 13.68 26.74 -19.60
C LEU A 14 13.77 27.57 -20.88
N GLY A 15 15.00 27.92 -21.27
CA GLY A 15 15.23 28.60 -22.55
C GLY A 15 14.66 27.79 -23.72
N LEU A 16 14.52 28.41 -24.90
CA LEU A 16 13.95 27.76 -26.09
C LEU A 16 14.58 26.38 -26.40
N SER A 17 15.87 26.22 -26.11
CA SER A 17 16.63 24.97 -26.30
C SER A 17 16.14 23.78 -25.45
N TYR A 18 15.38 24.02 -24.38
CA TYR A 18 14.97 22.99 -23.43
C TYR A 18 13.47 22.70 -23.44
N THR A 19 12.66 23.62 -23.98
CA THR A 19 11.18 23.55 -23.94
C THR A 19 10.56 22.28 -24.52
N SER A 20 11.24 21.57 -25.42
CA SER A 20 10.77 20.29 -25.96
C SER A 20 11.24 19.06 -25.17
N SER A 21 12.15 19.21 -24.22
CA SER A 21 12.89 18.09 -23.62
C SER A 21 12.78 18.07 -22.08
N ILE A 22 12.38 19.18 -21.46
CA ILE A 22 12.19 19.34 -20.02
C ILE A 22 10.86 20.04 -19.78
N TYR A 23 10.04 19.53 -18.86
CA TYR A 23 8.80 20.19 -18.46
C TYR A 23 9.04 21.23 -17.35
N ASP A 24 8.22 22.28 -17.32
CA ASP A 24 8.24 23.28 -16.25
C ASP A 24 7.94 22.67 -14.88
N PRO A 25 8.58 23.15 -13.79
CA PRO A 25 8.14 22.88 -12.43
C PRO A 25 6.62 22.95 -12.28
N SER A 26 6.01 21.85 -11.86
CA SER A 26 4.57 21.69 -11.81
C SER A 26 4.08 21.26 -10.42
N ASN A 27 2.85 20.76 -10.30
CA ASN A 27 2.21 20.42 -9.03
C ASN A 27 3.02 19.45 -8.18
N ASP A 28 3.62 18.45 -8.82
CA ASP A 28 4.52 17.46 -8.24
C ASP A 28 5.77 18.11 -7.63
N THR A 29 6.39 19.02 -8.37
CA THR A 29 7.58 19.77 -7.96
C THR A 29 7.27 20.63 -6.74
N PHE A 30 6.17 21.39 -6.77
CA PHE A 30 5.78 22.26 -5.67
C PHE A 30 5.31 21.46 -4.45
N LEU A 31 4.58 20.36 -4.64
CA LEU A 31 4.20 19.48 -3.53
C LEU A 31 5.44 18.93 -2.81
N LEU A 32 6.46 18.50 -3.57
CA LEU A 32 7.71 18.02 -3.00
C LEU A 32 8.46 19.13 -2.25
N MET A 33 8.52 20.35 -2.79
CA MET A 33 9.12 21.51 -2.12
C MET A 33 8.40 21.83 -0.80
N ASP A 34 7.07 21.82 -0.79
CA ASP A 34 6.27 22.11 0.40
C ASP A 34 6.54 21.08 1.51
N VAL A 35 6.61 19.78 1.17
CA VAL A 35 6.97 18.72 2.14
C VAL A 35 8.40 18.87 2.66
N LEU A 36 9.36 19.20 1.78
CA LEU A 36 10.74 19.45 2.21
C LEU A 36 10.82 20.66 3.17
N GLU A 37 10.05 21.72 2.91
CA GLU A 37 9.95 22.89 3.79
C GLU A 37 9.33 22.54 5.14
N GLU A 38 8.24 21.77 5.17
CA GLU A 38 7.62 21.26 6.39
C GLU A 38 8.63 20.44 7.22
N HIS A 39 9.45 19.63 6.55
CA HIS A 39 10.46 18.78 7.20
C HIS A 39 11.78 19.51 7.51
N LYS A 40 11.86 20.84 7.32
CA LYS A 40 13.10 21.62 7.49
C LYS A 40 13.82 21.34 8.81
N ASN A 41 13.11 21.39 9.94
CA ASN A 41 13.73 21.20 11.26
C ASN A 41 14.29 19.79 11.45
N GLU A 42 13.60 18.79 10.90
CA GLU A 42 14.06 17.40 10.92
C GLU A 42 15.28 17.19 10.03
N LEU A 43 15.30 17.81 8.84
CA LEU A 43 16.43 17.77 7.92
C LEU A 43 17.65 18.50 8.49
N ILE A 44 17.46 19.61 9.20
CA ILE A 44 18.54 20.28 9.96
C ILE A 44 19.08 19.35 11.05
N SER A 45 18.21 18.58 11.70
CA SER A 45 18.59 17.63 12.76
C SER A 45 19.30 16.40 12.21
N LEU A 46 18.90 15.94 11.03
CA LEU A 46 19.53 14.84 10.28
C LEU A 46 20.97 15.19 9.89
N LYS A 47 21.25 16.47 9.58
CA LYS A 47 22.57 16.96 9.13
C LYS A 47 23.12 16.12 7.97
N PRO A 48 22.37 15.97 6.86
CA PRO A 48 22.83 15.19 5.72
C PRO A 48 24.20 15.68 5.24
N LEU A 49 25.10 14.77 4.92
CA LEU A 49 26.41 15.06 4.32
C LEU A 49 26.36 14.88 2.80
N LEU A 50 25.63 13.88 2.31
CA LEU A 50 25.42 13.63 0.89
C LEU A 50 23.92 13.60 0.57
N VAL A 51 23.51 14.53 -0.29
CA VAL A 51 22.17 14.59 -0.87
C VAL A 51 22.25 14.22 -2.35
N PHE A 52 21.34 13.37 -2.80
CA PHE A 52 21.26 12.94 -4.19
C PHE A 52 19.84 13.15 -4.73
N GLU A 53 19.68 13.84 -5.86
CA GLU A 53 18.42 13.93 -6.60
C GLU A 53 18.49 13.11 -7.90
N ILE A 54 17.52 12.23 -8.12
CA ILE A 54 17.35 11.50 -9.38
C ILE A 54 16.31 12.23 -10.23
N GLY A 55 16.58 12.40 -11.52
CA GLY A 55 15.70 13.07 -12.47
C GLY A 55 15.57 14.56 -12.17
N SER A 56 16.69 15.28 -12.07
CA SER A 56 16.68 16.66 -11.58
C SER A 56 15.97 17.66 -12.51
N GLY A 57 15.78 17.33 -13.80
CA GLY A 57 15.01 18.17 -14.72
C GLY A 57 15.48 19.63 -14.75
N SER A 58 14.65 20.52 -14.22
CA SER A 58 14.92 21.97 -14.12
C SER A 58 15.93 22.34 -13.03
N GLY A 59 16.28 21.43 -12.11
CA GLY A 59 17.17 21.66 -10.97
C GLY A 59 16.56 22.47 -9.82
N VAL A 60 15.25 22.75 -9.87
CA VAL A 60 14.58 23.60 -8.88
C VAL A 60 14.55 22.95 -7.49
N ILE A 61 14.35 21.63 -7.38
CA ILE A 61 14.26 20.96 -6.07
C ILE A 61 15.61 20.94 -5.36
N THR A 62 16.70 20.50 -6.01
CA THR A 62 18.04 20.53 -5.40
C THR A 62 18.45 21.94 -4.97
N VAL A 63 18.20 22.97 -5.79
CA VAL A 63 18.55 24.36 -5.44
C VAL A 63 17.65 24.89 -4.31
N PHE A 64 16.36 24.54 -4.32
CA PHE A 64 15.45 24.88 -3.24
C PHE A 64 15.93 24.29 -1.91
N LEU A 65 16.24 23.00 -1.88
CA LEU A 65 16.76 22.33 -0.69
C LEU A 65 18.07 22.96 -0.20
N LYS A 66 18.96 23.34 -1.12
CA LYS A 66 20.20 24.05 -0.79
C LYS A 66 19.92 25.39 -0.10
N LYS A 67 18.95 26.17 -0.59
CA LYS A 67 18.51 27.41 0.05
C LYS A 67 17.83 27.16 1.40
N LEU A 68 16.99 26.13 1.48
CA LEU A 68 16.18 25.80 2.64
C LEU A 68 17.02 25.45 3.86
N LEU A 69 18.09 24.68 3.66
CA LEU A 69 18.96 24.22 4.74
C LEU A 69 20.18 25.11 4.98
N HIS A 70 20.48 26.05 4.08
CA HIS A 70 21.56 27.02 4.30
C HIS A 70 21.10 28.15 5.25
N PRO A 71 21.93 28.61 6.22
CA PRO A 71 23.32 28.20 6.49
C PRO A 71 23.45 27.06 7.51
N TRP A 72 22.36 26.46 7.98
CA TRP A 72 22.34 25.49 9.09
C TRP A 72 23.09 24.19 8.77
N VAL A 73 22.96 23.69 7.55
CA VAL A 73 23.61 22.45 7.10
C VAL A 73 24.34 22.70 5.79
N ASN A 74 25.62 22.30 5.75
CA ASN A 74 26.38 22.23 4.51
C ASN A 74 26.55 20.76 4.10
N PHE A 75 26.17 20.46 2.87
CA PHE A 75 26.15 19.10 2.32
C PHE A 75 26.65 19.08 0.87
N ILE A 76 27.19 17.95 0.44
CA ILE A 76 27.49 17.65 -0.96
C ILE A 76 26.17 17.33 -1.66
N SER A 77 25.93 17.93 -2.81
CA SER A 77 24.74 17.70 -3.62
C SER A 77 25.14 17.13 -4.97
N LEU A 78 24.62 15.95 -5.26
CA LEU A 78 24.74 15.30 -6.57
C LEU A 78 23.35 15.20 -7.19
N THR A 79 23.29 15.32 -8.50
CA THR A 79 22.06 15.07 -9.26
C THR A 79 22.37 14.15 -10.44
N SER A 80 21.38 13.35 -10.83
CA SER A 80 21.44 12.62 -12.08
C SER A 80 20.19 12.85 -12.93
N ASP A 81 20.38 12.80 -14.24
CA ASP A 81 19.30 12.72 -15.20
C ASP A 81 19.77 11.91 -16.41
N ILE A 82 18.86 11.18 -17.08
CA ILE A 82 19.21 10.49 -18.32
C ILE A 82 19.34 11.49 -19.48
N ASN A 83 18.70 12.66 -19.36
CA ASN A 83 18.68 13.71 -20.36
C ASN A 83 19.80 14.73 -20.10
N MET A 84 20.74 14.85 -21.03
CA MET A 84 21.83 15.84 -20.95
C MET A 84 21.33 17.29 -20.90
N ASN A 85 20.20 17.59 -21.53
CA ASN A 85 19.59 18.92 -21.44
C ASN A 85 19.12 19.22 -20.01
N ALA A 86 18.56 18.25 -19.30
CA ALA A 86 18.18 18.38 -17.89
C ALA A 86 19.40 18.63 -17.00
N CYS A 87 20.51 17.91 -17.23
CA CYS A 87 21.76 18.19 -16.52
C CYS A 87 22.27 19.62 -16.75
N ARG A 88 22.21 20.12 -17.98
CA ARG A 88 22.61 21.50 -18.32
C ARG A 88 21.68 22.53 -17.68
N CYS A 89 20.37 22.33 -17.79
CA CYS A 89 19.37 23.19 -17.16
C CYS A 89 19.56 23.24 -15.64
N THR A 90 19.80 22.09 -15.01
CA THR A 90 20.12 22.02 -13.57
C THR A 90 21.34 22.89 -13.23
N GLN A 91 22.42 22.83 -14.02
CA GLN A 91 23.62 23.66 -13.81
C GLN A 91 23.38 25.16 -14.04
N GLU A 92 22.55 25.53 -15.02
CA GLU A 92 22.12 26.92 -15.23
C GLU A 92 21.30 27.43 -14.04
N THR A 93 20.34 26.63 -13.55
CA THR A 93 19.57 26.92 -12.32
C THR A 93 20.48 27.06 -11.10
N CYS A 94 21.52 26.23 -10.97
CA CYS A 94 22.52 26.41 -9.92
C CYS A 94 23.26 27.75 -10.03
N SER A 95 23.65 28.14 -11.24
CA SER A 95 24.36 29.40 -11.52
C SER A 95 23.49 30.64 -11.26
N MET A 96 22.21 30.59 -11.64
CA MET A 96 21.24 31.66 -11.38
C MET A 96 20.98 31.89 -9.89
N ASN A 97 21.33 30.92 -9.03
CA ASN A 97 21.13 30.99 -7.59
C ASN A 97 22.43 30.97 -6.78
N SER A 98 23.58 31.22 -7.43
CA SER A 98 24.92 31.29 -6.79
C SER A 98 25.36 29.98 -6.10
N PHE A 99 24.93 28.83 -6.64
CA PHE A 99 25.30 27.50 -6.17
C PHE A 99 26.06 26.67 -7.23
N GLU A 100 26.60 27.30 -8.27
CA GLU A 100 27.25 26.63 -9.40
C GLU A 100 28.46 25.75 -9.00
N LYS A 101 29.11 26.05 -7.87
CA LYS A 101 30.23 25.24 -7.34
C LYS A 101 29.83 24.30 -6.22
N LYS A 102 28.53 24.09 -6.00
CA LYS A 102 27.99 23.37 -4.83
C LYS A 102 27.14 22.16 -5.19
N ILE A 103 26.75 22.03 -6.46
CA ILE A 103 25.85 20.98 -6.96
C ILE A 103 26.47 20.43 -8.25
N ASP A 104 26.78 19.13 -8.27
CA ASP A 104 27.27 18.45 -9.48
C ASP A 104 26.10 17.72 -10.16
N SER A 105 25.98 17.84 -11.49
CA SER A 105 24.93 17.17 -12.28
C SER A 105 25.54 16.22 -13.30
N ILE A 106 25.08 14.97 -13.29
CA ILE A 106 25.68 13.87 -14.04
C ILE A 106 24.63 13.22 -14.94
N CYS A 107 24.93 13.15 -16.24
CA CYS A 107 24.05 12.49 -17.20
C CYS A 107 24.20 10.96 -17.09
N CYS A 108 23.23 10.28 -16.48
CA CYS A 108 23.20 8.84 -16.33
C CYS A 108 21.84 8.26 -15.95
N ASP A 109 21.67 6.94 -16.11
CA ASP A 109 20.53 6.18 -15.59
C ASP A 109 20.59 6.09 -14.06
N THR A 110 19.67 6.84 -13.41
CA THR A 110 19.40 6.82 -11.97
C THR A 110 20.68 6.94 -11.14
N ILE A 111 21.05 5.92 -10.37
CA ILE A 111 22.25 5.90 -9.52
C ILE A 111 23.24 4.80 -9.93
N LYS A 112 22.92 4.03 -10.98
CA LYS A 112 23.63 2.78 -11.31
C LYS A 112 25.14 3.00 -11.52
N PRO A 113 25.60 4.04 -12.25
CA PRO A 113 27.05 4.21 -12.48
C PRO A 113 27.84 4.64 -11.24
N PHE A 114 27.15 5.09 -10.19
CA PHE A 114 27.80 5.44 -8.92
C PHE A 114 28.05 4.22 -8.04
N LEU A 115 27.46 3.07 -8.35
CA LEU A 115 27.68 1.83 -7.60
C LEU A 115 29.04 1.21 -7.94
N PRO A 116 29.77 0.66 -6.96
CA PRO A 116 29.44 0.58 -5.53
C PRO A 116 29.91 1.78 -4.69
N ARG A 117 30.42 2.86 -5.32
CA ARG A 117 31.10 3.97 -4.61
C ARG A 117 30.21 4.73 -3.63
N ILE A 118 28.91 4.80 -3.91
CA ILE A 118 27.90 5.46 -3.04
C ILE A 118 27.20 4.51 -2.07
N CYS A 119 27.64 3.25 -1.95
CA CYS A 119 26.98 2.31 -1.05
C CYS A 119 27.02 2.78 0.41
N ASN A 120 25.88 2.81 1.09
CA ASN A 120 25.71 3.35 2.44
C ASN A 120 26.27 4.77 2.62
N LYS A 121 26.02 5.67 1.66
CA LYS A 121 26.55 7.05 1.69
C LYS A 121 25.50 8.14 1.54
N ILE A 122 24.32 7.84 0.99
CA ILE A 122 23.30 8.87 0.71
C ILE A 122 22.46 9.08 1.97
N ASP A 123 22.51 10.28 2.55
CA ASP A 123 21.71 10.64 3.72
C ASP A 123 20.31 11.11 3.33
N LEU A 124 20.19 11.70 2.14
CA LEU A 124 18.93 12.17 1.59
C LEU A 124 18.89 11.89 0.09
N LEU A 125 17.97 11.02 -0.32
CA LEU A 125 17.66 10.74 -1.71
C LEU A 125 16.32 11.41 -2.06
N ILE A 126 16.22 12.00 -3.25
CA ILE A 126 15.01 12.63 -3.74
C ILE A 126 14.75 12.12 -5.16
N PHE A 127 13.50 11.80 -5.48
CA PHE A 127 13.13 11.37 -6.82
C PHE A 127 11.71 11.81 -7.18
N ASN A 128 11.56 12.51 -8.30
CA ASN A 128 10.28 12.70 -8.96
C ASN A 128 10.23 11.79 -10.21
N PRO A 129 9.80 10.52 -10.07
CA PRO A 129 9.86 9.55 -11.17
C PRO A 129 8.89 9.85 -12.30
N PRO A 130 9.07 9.26 -13.49
CA PRO A 130 7.97 9.12 -14.43
C PRO A 130 6.91 8.19 -13.83
N TYR A 131 5.78 8.77 -13.41
CA TYR A 131 4.76 8.08 -12.61
C TYR A 131 3.43 7.81 -13.34
N VAL A 132 3.27 8.25 -14.58
CA VAL A 132 2.01 8.12 -15.33
C VAL A 132 1.87 6.71 -15.88
N LEU A 133 0.68 6.12 -15.67
CA LEU A 133 0.35 4.79 -16.17
C LEU A 133 0.34 4.79 -17.71
N THR A 134 1.12 3.90 -18.30
CA THR A 134 1.32 3.78 -19.75
C THR A 134 1.44 2.31 -20.15
N GLU A 135 0.68 1.88 -21.15
CA GLU A 135 0.74 0.50 -21.67
C GLU A 135 1.94 0.31 -22.60
N GLU A 136 2.23 1.32 -23.42
CA GLU A 136 3.30 1.30 -24.41
C GLU A 136 4.62 1.85 -23.82
N LYS A 137 5.74 1.38 -24.37
CA LYS A 137 7.05 1.93 -24.01
C LYS A 137 7.21 3.35 -24.54
N PRO A 138 7.98 4.22 -23.84
CA PRO A 138 8.29 5.57 -24.32
C PRO A 138 8.96 5.53 -25.70
N ARG A 139 8.47 6.36 -26.62
CA ARG A 139 8.90 6.45 -28.02
C ARG A 139 9.76 7.68 -28.29
N CYS A 140 9.71 8.68 -27.41
CA CYS A 140 10.45 9.93 -27.51
C CYS A 140 10.89 10.43 -26.13
N GLU A 141 11.70 11.49 -26.10
CA GLU A 141 12.23 12.07 -24.84
C GLU A 141 11.11 12.62 -23.97
N GLU A 142 10.07 13.20 -24.58
CA GLU A 142 8.91 13.75 -23.87
C GLU A 142 8.16 12.65 -23.12
N GLU A 143 7.98 11.48 -23.73
CA GLU A 143 7.35 10.33 -23.08
C GLU A 143 8.21 9.78 -21.94
N LEU A 144 9.55 9.85 -22.04
CA LEU A 144 10.46 9.41 -20.96
C LEU A 144 10.29 10.22 -19.67
N CYS A 145 9.83 11.48 -19.75
CA CYS A 145 9.63 12.33 -18.58
C CYS A 145 8.48 11.87 -17.68
N TYR A 146 7.43 11.24 -18.23
CA TYR A 146 6.21 10.93 -17.48
C TYR A 146 5.83 9.45 -17.51
N ALA A 147 6.20 8.68 -18.54
CA ALA A 147 5.72 7.31 -18.73
C ALA A 147 6.38 6.32 -17.74
N GLY A 148 5.61 5.92 -16.73
CA GLY A 148 6.05 5.00 -15.68
C GLY A 148 5.70 3.53 -15.95
N GLY A 149 5.26 3.16 -17.16
CA GLY A 149 4.78 1.82 -17.50
C GLY A 149 3.40 1.49 -16.92
N PRO A 150 2.93 0.22 -16.98
CA PRO A 150 1.54 -0.13 -16.71
C PRO A 150 1.02 0.24 -15.32
N ASN A 151 1.93 0.23 -14.33
CA ASN A 151 1.62 0.63 -12.96
C ASN A 151 2.18 2.03 -12.59
N GLY A 152 2.77 2.74 -13.55
CA GLY A 152 3.36 4.06 -13.32
C GLY A 152 4.53 4.06 -12.32
N ARG A 153 5.27 2.96 -12.21
CA ARG A 153 6.38 2.84 -11.25
C ARG A 153 7.55 2.00 -11.78
N HIS A 154 7.67 1.82 -13.08
CA HIS A 154 8.71 0.97 -13.69
C HIS A 154 10.13 1.33 -13.24
N VAL A 155 10.47 2.63 -13.26
CA VAL A 155 11.80 3.10 -12.81
C VAL A 155 11.95 2.99 -11.30
N LEU A 156 10.89 3.31 -10.55
CA LEU A 156 10.86 3.21 -9.09
C LEU A 156 11.03 1.76 -8.61
N ASP A 157 10.34 0.80 -9.21
CA ASP A 157 10.45 -0.64 -8.89
C ASP A 157 11.88 -1.17 -9.12
N GLY A 158 12.62 -0.60 -10.07
CA GLY A 158 14.04 -0.92 -10.28
C GLY A 158 14.97 -0.30 -9.22
N LEU A 159 14.57 0.81 -8.60
CA LEU A 159 15.33 1.53 -7.58
C LEU A 159 15.07 1.01 -6.16
N LEU A 160 13.82 0.68 -5.84
CA LEU A 160 13.39 0.30 -4.49
C LEU A 160 14.26 -0.81 -3.85
N PRO A 161 14.62 -1.92 -4.54
CA PRO A 161 15.47 -2.98 -3.98
C PRO A 161 16.96 -2.61 -3.85
N ARG A 162 17.35 -1.39 -4.23
CA ARG A 162 18.71 -0.87 -4.13
C ARG A 162 18.84 0.17 -3.03
N LEU A 163 17.73 0.66 -2.45
CA LEU A 163 17.74 1.71 -1.43
C LEU A 163 18.56 1.31 -0.20
N LYS A 164 18.38 0.08 0.29
CA LYS A 164 19.17 -0.49 1.40
C LYS A 164 20.68 -0.54 1.14
N ASP A 165 21.10 -0.55 -0.13
CA ASP A 165 22.50 -0.63 -0.49
C ASP A 165 23.15 0.77 -0.57
N VAL A 166 22.37 1.85 -0.66
CA VAL A 166 22.86 3.21 -0.93
C VAL A 166 22.56 4.23 0.17
N LEU A 167 21.42 4.10 0.86
CA LEU A 167 21.06 4.97 1.97
C LEU A 167 21.95 4.71 3.19
N THR A 168 22.26 5.75 3.94
CA THR A 168 22.83 5.60 5.29
C THR A 168 21.75 5.14 6.27
N VAL A 169 22.16 4.60 7.42
CA VAL A 169 21.21 4.31 8.52
C VAL A 169 20.58 5.62 9.00
N GLY A 170 19.26 5.69 9.02
CA GLY A 170 18.48 6.90 9.25
C GLY A 170 18.36 7.81 8.02
N GLY A 171 18.95 7.40 6.90
CA GLY A 171 18.86 8.08 5.62
C GLY A 171 17.42 8.09 5.10
N ARG A 172 17.04 9.15 4.40
CA ARG A 172 15.67 9.41 3.95
C ARG A 172 15.60 9.40 2.44
N PHE A 173 14.54 8.81 1.89
CA PHE A 173 14.22 8.86 0.47
C PHE A 173 12.84 9.47 0.28
N TYR A 174 12.76 10.64 -0.37
CA TYR A 174 11.51 11.29 -0.73
C TYR A 174 11.17 10.98 -2.18
N VAL A 175 9.94 10.52 -2.43
CA VAL A 175 9.50 10.15 -3.77
C VAL A 175 8.07 10.58 -4.04
N ILE A 176 7.83 11.12 -5.24
CA ILE A 176 6.49 11.42 -5.74
C ILE A 176 5.83 10.16 -6.30
N ALA A 177 4.54 9.98 -6.01
CA ALA A 177 3.72 8.94 -6.61
C ALA A 177 2.28 9.45 -6.85
N LEU A 178 1.62 8.94 -7.88
CA LEU A 178 0.18 9.04 -8.06
C LEU A 178 -0.55 7.99 -7.21
N LYS A 179 -1.79 8.28 -6.83
CA LYS A 179 -2.72 7.32 -6.21
C LYS A 179 -2.74 5.97 -6.93
N ASP A 180 -2.75 6.02 -8.26
CA ASP A 180 -2.87 4.84 -9.13
C ASP A 180 -1.55 4.05 -9.26
N ASN A 181 -0.45 4.51 -8.66
CA ASN A 181 0.80 3.76 -8.60
C ASN A 181 0.81 2.64 -7.54
N ASP A 182 -0.34 2.37 -6.94
CA ASP A 182 -0.50 1.43 -5.82
C ASP A 182 0.26 1.92 -4.58
N ILE A 183 -0.23 3.02 -3.99
CA ILE A 183 0.33 3.60 -2.76
C ILE A 183 0.40 2.57 -1.63
N GLU A 184 -0.57 1.65 -1.56
CA GLU A 184 -0.56 0.59 -0.56
C GLU A 184 0.62 -0.37 -0.78
N TYR A 185 0.89 -0.77 -2.02
CA TYR A 185 2.09 -1.54 -2.35
C TYR A 185 3.36 -0.81 -1.93
N LEU A 186 3.50 0.47 -2.27
CA LEU A 186 4.69 1.29 -1.96
C LEU A 186 4.90 1.45 -0.45
N VAL A 187 3.86 1.81 0.31
CA VAL A 187 3.93 1.96 1.78
C VAL A 187 4.27 0.66 2.49
N ASN A 188 3.84 -0.46 1.92
CA ASN A 188 4.15 -1.78 2.45
C ASN A 188 5.32 -2.45 1.72
N PHE A 189 6.05 -1.74 0.86
CA PHE A 189 7.21 -2.30 0.17
C PHE A 189 8.27 -2.64 1.22
N VAL A 190 8.79 -3.85 1.17
CA VAL A 190 9.80 -4.32 2.10
C VAL A 190 10.86 -5.09 1.33
N ASP A 191 12.09 -4.60 1.39
CA ASP A 191 13.27 -5.28 0.85
C ASP A 191 14.12 -5.80 2.03
N GLY A 192 13.69 -6.90 2.65
CA GLY A 192 14.42 -7.54 3.74
C GLY A 192 14.28 -6.88 5.14
N GLY A 193 13.36 -5.94 5.31
CA GLY A 193 12.98 -5.39 6.62
C GLY A 193 13.67 -4.10 7.05
N HIS A 194 14.27 -3.38 6.10
CA HIS A 194 15.13 -2.22 6.37
C HIS A 194 14.48 -0.86 6.10
N LEU A 195 13.32 -0.81 5.43
CA LEU A 195 12.71 0.43 4.99
C LEU A 195 11.35 0.64 5.67
N GLU A 196 11.20 1.75 6.37
CA GLU A 196 9.90 2.24 6.83
C GLU A 196 9.38 3.28 5.83
N CYS A 197 8.25 3.01 5.20
CA CYS A 197 7.61 3.94 4.28
C CYS A 197 6.36 4.57 4.91
N SER A 198 6.16 5.87 4.71
CA SER A 198 4.93 6.58 5.07
C SER A 198 4.57 7.66 4.06
N VAL A 199 3.29 8.04 4.02
CA VAL A 199 2.81 9.20 3.27
C VAL A 199 3.05 10.45 4.12
N VAL A 200 3.71 11.46 3.54
CA VAL A 200 4.04 12.72 4.23
C VAL A 200 3.49 13.95 3.53
N GLY A 201 2.96 13.81 2.32
CA GLY A 201 2.28 14.89 1.61
C GLY A 201 1.25 14.36 0.64
N ASN A 202 0.23 15.16 0.38
CA ASN A 202 -0.80 14.87 -0.62
C ASN A 202 -1.32 16.15 -1.26
N ARG A 203 -1.60 16.11 -2.57
CA ARG A 203 -2.27 17.18 -3.29
C ARG A 203 -3.18 16.62 -4.38
N ILE A 204 -4.43 17.07 -4.37
CA ILE A 204 -5.41 16.75 -5.41
C ILE A 204 -5.55 17.95 -6.33
N ARG A 205 -5.40 17.75 -7.64
CA ARG A 205 -5.69 18.77 -8.66
C ARG A 205 -6.32 18.12 -9.89
N GLY A 206 -7.58 18.46 -10.15
CA GLY A 206 -8.35 17.83 -11.23
C GLY A 206 -8.49 16.32 -10.99
N CYS A 207 -8.08 15.52 -11.97
CA CYS A 207 -8.06 14.05 -11.88
C CYS A 207 -6.79 13.49 -11.21
N GLU A 208 -5.78 14.34 -10.96
CA GLU A 208 -4.51 13.90 -10.36
C GLU A 208 -4.59 13.95 -8.85
N ASN A 209 -4.16 12.84 -8.21
CA ASN A 209 -4.00 12.74 -6.77
C ASN A 209 -2.57 12.31 -6.47
N LEU A 210 -1.72 13.29 -6.16
CA LEU A 210 -0.28 13.15 -5.94
C LEU A 210 0.02 12.94 -4.47
N PHE A 211 1.00 12.10 -4.18
CA PHE A 211 1.52 11.81 -2.85
C PHE A 211 3.03 12.02 -2.81
N VAL A 212 3.53 12.50 -1.67
CA VAL A 212 4.94 12.37 -1.32
C VAL A 212 5.06 11.25 -0.31
N LEU A 213 5.87 10.25 -0.64
CA LEU A 213 6.26 9.19 0.27
C LEU A 213 7.64 9.50 0.83
N ILE A 214 7.85 9.20 2.10
CA ILE A 214 9.17 9.12 2.71
C ILE A 214 9.47 7.65 3.00
N LEU A 215 10.64 7.18 2.60
CA LEU A 215 11.21 5.91 3.02
C LEU A 215 12.42 6.19 3.89
N ILE A 216 12.48 5.58 5.07
CA ILE A 216 13.58 5.72 6.02
C ILE A 216 14.30 4.38 6.13
N GLU A 217 15.61 4.38 5.88
CA GLU A 217 16.46 3.23 6.14
C GLU A 217 16.62 3.10 7.66
N VAL A 218 15.93 2.13 8.24
CA VAL A 218 16.01 1.83 9.66
C VAL A 218 17.07 0.77 9.92
N TYR A 219 17.75 0.90 11.06
CA TYR A 219 18.68 -0.12 11.50
C TYR A 219 17.90 -1.40 11.87
N LEU A 220 17.98 -2.45 11.06
CA LEU A 220 17.89 -3.80 11.61
C LEU A 220 19.21 -4.05 12.31
N ILE A 221 19.21 -4.42 13.59
CA ILE A 221 20.45 -4.81 14.27
C ILE A 221 20.94 -6.14 13.66
N PRO A 222 22.04 -6.20 12.88
CA PRO A 222 22.65 -7.45 12.50
C PRO A 222 23.94 -7.53 13.33
N LYS A 223 23.83 -7.68 14.64
CA LYS A 223 25.01 -7.75 15.51
C LYS A 223 25.60 -9.15 15.44
N MET A 224 26.58 -9.30 14.55
CA MET A 224 27.67 -10.24 14.74
C MET A 224 28.25 -10.09 16.15
N GLY A 225 28.40 -11.22 16.84
CA GLY A 225 29.39 -11.40 17.91
C GLY A 225 29.38 -10.38 19.04
N ASN A 226 28.36 -10.42 19.90
CA ASN A 226 28.60 -10.39 21.35
C ASN A 226 27.34 -10.80 22.09
N GLU A 227 27.44 -11.86 22.89
CA GLU A 227 26.39 -12.44 23.72
C GLU A 227 25.98 -11.51 24.86
N HIS A 228 25.54 -10.27 24.61
CA HIS A 228 25.00 -9.41 25.66
C HIS A 228 23.75 -8.63 25.19
N SER A 229 22.65 -8.85 25.93
CA SER A 229 21.33 -8.20 25.96
C SER A 229 20.25 -8.75 25.00
N GLY A 230 19.40 -9.65 25.54
CA GLY A 230 18.21 -10.20 24.89
C GLY A 230 17.11 -9.19 24.51
N VAL A 231 17.30 -7.91 24.82
CA VAL A 231 16.40 -6.81 24.37
C VAL A 231 16.55 -6.58 22.85
N SER A 232 17.76 -6.73 22.30
CA SER A 232 18.04 -6.48 20.88
C SER A 232 17.50 -7.55 19.91
N ALA A 233 17.51 -8.82 20.32
CA ALA A 233 16.91 -9.90 19.52
C ALA A 233 15.37 -9.76 19.46
N LEU A 234 14.77 -9.26 20.55
CA LEU A 234 13.35 -9.05 20.63
C LEU A 234 12.87 -7.97 19.64
N ASP A 235 13.62 -6.87 19.48
CA ASP A 235 13.25 -5.80 18.54
C ASP A 235 13.19 -6.30 17.09
N ASN A 236 14.15 -7.15 16.68
CA ASN A 236 14.14 -7.79 15.36
C ASN A 236 12.95 -8.74 15.19
N HIS A 237 12.69 -9.59 16.20
CA HIS A 237 11.53 -10.50 16.18
C HIS A 237 10.20 -9.72 16.15
N LEU A 238 10.13 -8.60 16.87
CA LEU A 238 8.98 -7.70 16.91
C LEU A 238 8.72 -7.05 15.56
N PHE A 239 9.79 -6.57 14.89
CA PHE A 239 9.70 -6.04 13.54
C PHE A 239 9.19 -7.10 12.55
N ASN A 240 9.76 -8.31 12.58
CA ASN A 240 9.33 -9.41 11.71
C ASN A 240 7.88 -9.83 11.97
N LEU A 241 7.40 -9.77 13.22
CA LEU A 241 5.99 -10.02 13.54
C LEU A 241 5.08 -8.94 12.95
N ARG A 242 5.43 -7.66 13.10
CA ARG A 242 4.67 -6.55 12.47
C ARG A 242 4.64 -6.66 10.95
N PHE A 243 5.76 -7.07 10.37
CA PHE A 243 5.84 -7.36 8.95
C PHE A 243 4.87 -8.48 8.55
N ALA A 244 4.88 -9.57 9.30
CA ALA A 244 4.01 -10.69 9.07
C ALA A 244 2.52 -10.32 9.25
N ALA A 245 2.18 -9.44 10.18
CA ALA A 245 0.84 -8.88 10.32
C ALA A 245 0.38 -8.16 9.04
N LYS A 246 1.23 -7.26 8.50
CA LYS A 246 0.95 -6.57 7.23
C LYS A 246 0.80 -7.54 6.05
N GLU A 247 1.57 -8.62 6.00
CA GLU A 247 1.44 -9.67 4.98
C GLU A 247 0.08 -10.38 5.07
N LEU A 248 -0.43 -10.65 6.27
CA LEU A 248 -1.77 -11.20 6.46
C LEU A 248 -2.87 -10.25 5.98
N VAL A 249 -2.73 -8.94 6.19
CA VAL A 249 -3.69 -7.95 5.64
C VAL A 249 -3.73 -8.01 4.12
N ARG A 250 -2.57 -8.14 3.46
CA ARG A 250 -2.50 -8.31 2.00
C ARG A 250 -3.17 -9.60 1.53
N ASN A 251 -2.92 -10.70 2.22
CA ASN A 251 -3.55 -11.99 1.92
C ASN A 251 -5.07 -11.92 2.14
N SER A 252 -5.54 -11.21 3.16
CA SER A 252 -6.97 -10.93 3.37
C SER A 252 -7.60 -10.23 2.17
N LYS A 253 -6.99 -9.14 1.69
CA LYS A 253 -7.49 -8.39 0.51
C LYS A 253 -7.49 -9.24 -0.77
N LYS A 254 -6.50 -10.11 -0.93
CA LYS A 254 -6.47 -11.07 -2.04
C LYS A 254 -7.65 -12.05 -1.97
N CYS A 255 -7.93 -12.60 -0.78
CA CYS A 255 -9.09 -13.46 -0.56
C CYS A 255 -10.42 -12.73 -0.79
N GLU A 256 -10.55 -11.45 -0.42
CA GLU A 256 -11.74 -10.62 -0.71
C GLU A 256 -11.96 -10.42 -2.22
N LYS A 257 -10.88 -10.25 -2.99
CA LYS A 257 -10.96 -10.19 -4.46
C LYS A 257 -11.42 -11.53 -5.05
N GLU A 258 -10.83 -12.62 -4.58
CA GLU A 258 -11.22 -13.98 -5.00
C GLU A 258 -12.67 -14.31 -4.61
N GLU A 259 -13.14 -13.87 -3.44
CA GLU A 259 -14.55 -13.96 -3.02
C GLU A 259 -15.47 -13.24 -4.02
N LYS A 260 -15.13 -12.01 -4.40
CA LYS A 260 -15.93 -11.22 -5.36
C LYS A 260 -15.99 -11.89 -6.72
N ASP A 261 -14.87 -12.40 -7.22
CA ASP A 261 -14.82 -13.11 -8.50
C ASP A 261 -15.68 -14.38 -8.46
N GLU A 262 -15.71 -15.08 -7.33
CA GLU A 262 -16.54 -16.27 -7.16
C GLU A 262 -18.04 -15.94 -7.05
N LYS A 263 -18.39 -14.82 -6.38
CA LYS A 263 -19.75 -14.27 -6.37
C LYS A 263 -20.24 -13.91 -7.78
N ASN A 264 -19.38 -13.35 -8.61
CA ASN A 264 -19.73 -13.04 -10.01
C ASN A 264 -20.00 -14.33 -10.81
N LYS A 265 -19.19 -15.38 -10.62
CA LYS A 265 -19.42 -16.69 -11.24
C LYS A 265 -20.70 -17.36 -10.73
N LEU A 266 -21.00 -17.22 -9.44
CA LEU A 266 -22.26 -17.67 -8.84
C LEU A 266 -23.47 -17.04 -9.56
N VAL A 267 -23.50 -15.71 -9.71
CA VAL A 267 -24.58 -15.01 -10.43
C VAL A 267 -24.67 -15.49 -11.89
N ALA A 268 -23.54 -15.66 -12.58
CA ALA A 268 -23.51 -16.16 -13.95
C ALA A 268 -24.01 -17.61 -14.10
N ALA A 269 -23.72 -18.49 -13.14
CA ALA A 269 -24.21 -19.86 -13.12
C ALA A 269 -25.73 -19.92 -12.86
N LEU A 270 -26.24 -19.04 -11.99
CA LEU A 270 -27.67 -18.89 -11.72
C LEU A 270 -28.44 -18.40 -12.94
N LYS A 271 -27.92 -17.40 -13.68
CA LYS A 271 -28.51 -16.95 -14.95
C LYS A 271 -28.65 -18.08 -15.99
N LYS A 272 -27.74 -19.06 -15.96
CA LYS A 272 -27.75 -20.23 -16.86
C LYS A 272 -28.60 -21.40 -16.34
N GLY A 273 -29.24 -21.26 -15.18
CA GLY A 273 -30.02 -22.35 -14.56
C GLY A 273 -29.18 -23.51 -14.01
N GLN A 274 -27.85 -23.33 -13.86
CA GLN A 274 -26.95 -24.40 -13.42
C GLN A 274 -26.83 -24.41 -11.89
N ARG A 275 -27.83 -24.99 -11.22
CA ARG A 275 -27.94 -24.97 -9.74
C ARG A 275 -26.77 -25.64 -9.02
N GLU A 276 -26.28 -26.79 -9.51
CA GLU A 276 -25.16 -27.51 -8.91
C GLU A 276 -23.85 -26.70 -8.98
N VAL A 277 -23.58 -26.08 -10.13
CA VAL A 277 -22.39 -25.23 -10.32
C VAL A 277 -22.47 -23.96 -9.45
N ALA A 278 -23.66 -23.38 -9.34
CA ALA A 278 -23.91 -22.25 -8.45
C ALA A 278 -23.62 -22.60 -6.98
N GLN A 279 -24.05 -23.78 -6.51
CA GLN A 279 -23.76 -24.22 -5.15
C GLN A 279 -22.25 -24.30 -4.86
N VAL A 280 -21.46 -24.84 -5.78
CA VAL A 280 -19.98 -24.89 -5.65
C VAL A 280 -19.36 -23.49 -5.55
N HIS A 281 -19.82 -22.55 -6.39
CA HIS A 281 -19.33 -21.17 -6.33
C HIS A 281 -19.76 -20.44 -5.04
N ALA A 282 -20.95 -20.71 -4.52
CA ALA A 282 -21.39 -20.16 -3.23
C ALA A 282 -20.53 -20.69 -2.06
N GLU A 283 -20.28 -22.00 -2.01
CA GLU A 283 -19.39 -22.60 -0.99
C GLU A 283 -17.97 -22.04 -1.08
N ASN A 284 -17.42 -21.91 -2.28
CA ASN A 284 -16.10 -21.31 -2.50
C ASN A 284 -16.06 -19.83 -2.06
N ALA A 285 -17.09 -19.04 -2.36
CA ALA A 285 -17.17 -17.64 -1.95
C ALA A 285 -17.18 -17.50 -0.42
N ILE A 286 -17.97 -18.30 0.29
CA ILE A 286 -18.01 -18.29 1.75
C ILE A 286 -16.68 -18.74 2.35
N ARG A 287 -16.05 -19.78 1.77
CA ARG A 287 -14.72 -20.22 2.19
C ARG A 287 -13.69 -19.09 2.06
N LYS A 288 -13.69 -18.37 0.94
CA LYS A 288 -12.79 -17.22 0.71
C LYS A 288 -13.06 -16.05 1.65
N LYS A 289 -14.32 -15.75 1.94
CA LYS A 289 -14.71 -14.77 2.96
C LYS A 289 -14.18 -15.15 4.35
N ASN A 290 -14.32 -16.41 4.73
CA ASN A 290 -13.84 -16.92 6.02
C ASN A 290 -12.31 -16.91 6.11
N GLU A 291 -11.61 -17.27 5.03
CA GLU A 291 -10.15 -17.14 4.91
C GLU A 291 -9.70 -15.68 5.12
N ALA A 292 -10.35 -14.72 4.45
CA ALA A 292 -10.05 -13.29 4.60
C ALA A 292 -10.21 -12.82 6.06
N ILE A 293 -11.36 -13.13 6.68
CA ILE A 293 -11.63 -12.77 8.08
C ILE A 293 -10.59 -13.40 9.02
N ASN A 294 -10.19 -14.65 8.77
CA ASN A 294 -9.17 -15.32 9.57
C ASN A 294 -7.80 -14.64 9.46
N TYR A 295 -7.39 -14.23 8.26
CA TYR A 295 -6.17 -13.46 8.05
C TYR A 295 -6.22 -12.10 8.77
N LEU A 296 -7.33 -11.37 8.65
CA LEU A 296 -7.50 -10.07 9.29
C LEU A 296 -7.50 -10.18 10.82
N ARG A 297 -8.22 -11.17 11.37
CA ARG A 297 -8.25 -11.45 12.82
C ARG A 297 -6.86 -11.77 13.34
N MET A 298 -6.11 -12.57 12.58
CA MET A 298 -4.74 -12.93 12.93
C MET A 298 -3.81 -11.71 12.88
N SER A 299 -3.90 -10.85 11.86
CA SER A 299 -3.14 -9.60 11.81
C SER A 299 -3.38 -8.75 13.05
N ALA A 300 -4.64 -8.52 13.40
CA ALA A 300 -5.01 -7.72 14.56
C ALA A 300 -4.46 -8.31 15.88
N ARG A 301 -4.48 -9.64 16.03
CA ARG A 301 -3.86 -10.34 17.17
C ARG A 301 -2.35 -10.17 17.19
N ILE A 302 -1.66 -10.27 16.05
CA ILE A 302 -0.21 -10.06 15.97
C ILE A 302 0.15 -8.63 16.34
N ASP A 303 -0.58 -7.63 15.83
CA ASP A 303 -0.32 -6.24 16.18
C ASP A 303 -0.53 -5.98 17.69
N ALA A 304 -1.53 -6.61 18.30
CA ALA A 304 -1.76 -6.54 19.74
C ALA A 304 -0.61 -7.18 20.54
N VAL A 305 -0.14 -8.37 20.15
CA VAL A 305 1.03 -9.01 20.76
C VAL A 305 2.27 -8.16 20.57
N ALA A 306 2.52 -7.66 19.38
CA ALA A 306 3.64 -6.77 19.08
C ALA A 306 3.62 -5.52 19.97
N ALA A 307 2.47 -4.86 20.12
CA ALA A 307 2.32 -3.71 21.00
C ALA A 307 2.62 -4.06 22.47
N ARG A 308 2.08 -5.17 22.98
CA ARG A 308 2.36 -5.66 24.35
C ARG A 308 3.84 -5.98 24.55
N VAL A 309 4.47 -6.61 23.55
CA VAL A 309 5.91 -6.90 23.55
C VAL A 309 6.73 -5.63 23.64
N GLN A 310 6.40 -4.64 22.83
CA GLN A 310 7.08 -3.36 22.84
C GLN A 310 6.93 -2.65 24.19
N THR A 311 5.72 -2.61 24.76
CA THR A 311 5.49 -1.99 26.08
C THR A 311 6.33 -2.68 27.17
N ALA A 312 6.36 -4.01 27.19
CA ALA A 312 7.18 -4.75 28.13
C ALA A 312 8.68 -4.55 27.89
N ALA A 313 9.13 -4.40 26.63
CA ALA A 313 10.53 -4.14 26.28
C ALA A 313 10.98 -2.77 26.77
N THR A 314 10.16 -1.73 26.57
CA THR A 314 10.43 -0.37 27.08
C THR A 314 10.52 -0.35 28.61
N GLN A 315 9.69 -1.15 29.29
CA GLN A 315 9.73 -1.29 30.75
C GLN A 315 10.79 -2.28 31.26
N LYS A 316 11.61 -2.86 30.36
CA LYS A 316 12.61 -3.91 30.66
C LYS A 316 12.01 -5.13 31.40
N ARG A 317 10.72 -5.44 31.18
CA ARG A 317 9.98 -6.56 31.80
C ARG A 317 9.93 -7.82 30.92
N VAL A 318 10.58 -7.83 29.76
CA VAL A 318 10.52 -8.97 28.83
C VAL A 318 11.20 -10.20 29.43
N THR A 319 10.47 -11.30 29.53
CA THR A 319 10.99 -12.58 30.02
C THR A 319 11.61 -13.41 28.89
N GLN A 320 12.48 -14.37 29.25
CA GLN A 320 13.02 -15.33 28.27
C GLN A 320 11.91 -16.18 27.61
N SER A 321 10.83 -16.51 28.35
CA SER A 321 9.66 -17.20 27.79
C SER A 321 9.04 -16.37 26.67
N MET A 322 8.83 -15.08 26.93
CA MET A 322 8.23 -14.14 25.99
C MET A 322 9.08 -13.97 24.73
N SER A 323 10.41 -13.83 24.88
CA SER A 323 11.34 -13.80 23.74
C SER A 323 11.28 -15.10 22.92
N GLY A 324 11.19 -16.26 23.59
CA GLY A 324 11.05 -17.56 22.94
C GLY A 324 9.74 -17.71 22.16
N VAL A 325 8.62 -17.22 22.70
CA VAL A 325 7.31 -17.25 22.03
C VAL A 325 7.30 -16.33 20.80
N VAL A 326 7.81 -15.10 20.92
CA VAL A 326 7.92 -14.16 19.79
C VAL A 326 8.80 -14.74 18.68
N LYS A 327 9.91 -15.39 19.02
CA LYS A 327 10.79 -16.08 18.05
C LYS A 327 10.11 -17.27 17.37
N ALA A 328 9.38 -18.10 18.13
CA ALA A 328 8.64 -19.22 17.56
C ALA A 328 7.52 -18.73 16.63
N MET A 329 6.88 -17.62 17.00
CA MET A 329 5.80 -17.00 16.23
C MET A 329 6.33 -16.42 14.92
N GLU A 330 7.50 -15.77 14.92
CA GLU A 330 8.18 -15.38 13.68
C GLU A 330 8.41 -16.57 12.75
N SER A 331 8.93 -17.69 13.28
CA SER A 331 9.19 -18.89 12.49
C SER A 331 7.90 -19.50 11.90
N ALA A 332 6.83 -19.54 12.69
CA ALA A 332 5.52 -20.00 12.25
C ALA A 332 4.94 -19.07 11.17
N MET A 333 5.11 -17.75 11.31
CA MET A 333 4.70 -16.77 10.31
C MET A 333 5.47 -16.93 8.98
N LYS A 334 6.78 -17.12 9.02
CA LYS A 334 7.60 -17.36 7.82
C LYS A 334 7.21 -18.62 7.05
N SER A 335 6.69 -19.62 7.75
CA SER A 335 6.19 -20.86 7.15
C SER A 335 4.68 -20.81 6.85
N MET A 336 4.01 -19.68 7.09
CA MET A 336 2.56 -19.50 7.01
C MET A 336 1.75 -20.58 7.76
N ASP A 337 2.28 -21.07 8.88
CA ASP A 337 1.59 -22.07 9.71
C ASP A 337 0.60 -21.36 10.66
N LEU A 338 -0.59 -21.07 10.14
CA LEU A 338 -1.63 -20.33 10.87
C LEU A 338 -2.04 -21.03 12.17
N GLU A 339 -2.03 -22.36 12.20
CA GLU A 339 -2.39 -23.15 13.38
C GLU A 339 -1.31 -23.01 14.47
N LYS A 340 -0.03 -23.09 14.11
CA LYS A 340 1.06 -22.81 15.04
C LYS A 340 1.03 -21.37 15.54
N VAL A 341 0.72 -20.40 14.68
CA VAL A 341 0.60 -18.99 15.09
C VAL A 341 -0.51 -18.84 16.11
N GLN A 342 -1.70 -19.43 15.90
CA GLN A 342 -2.79 -19.41 16.89
C GLN A 342 -2.36 -19.97 18.25
N ASN A 343 -1.76 -21.16 18.26
CA ASN A 343 -1.32 -21.80 19.50
C ASN A 343 -0.23 -20.98 20.23
N LEU A 344 0.67 -20.34 19.48
CA LEU A 344 1.72 -19.49 20.04
C LEU A 344 1.15 -18.15 20.56
N MET A 345 0.10 -17.62 19.93
CA MET A 345 -0.63 -16.44 20.41
C MET A 345 -1.31 -16.71 21.73
N ASP A 346 -2.07 -17.81 21.83
CA ASP A 346 -2.79 -18.15 23.06
C ASP A 346 -1.80 -18.39 24.21
N ARG A 347 -0.63 -18.98 23.92
CA ARG A 347 0.46 -19.10 24.89
C ARG A 347 1.04 -17.74 25.28
N PHE A 348 1.24 -16.82 24.33
CA PHE A 348 1.74 -15.47 24.61
C PHE A 348 0.77 -14.71 25.52
N GLU A 349 -0.52 -14.72 25.19
CA GLU A 349 -1.57 -14.06 25.98
C GLU A 349 -1.58 -14.57 27.42
N ARG A 350 -1.49 -15.90 27.60
CA ARG A 350 -1.39 -16.52 28.92
C ARG A 350 -0.10 -16.13 29.68
N ASP A 351 1.05 -16.14 29.01
CA ASP A 351 2.33 -15.74 29.61
C ASP A 351 2.32 -14.26 30.03
N PHE A 352 1.63 -13.40 29.26
CA PHE A 352 1.49 -11.97 29.55
C PHE A 352 0.50 -11.70 30.71
N GLU A 353 -0.65 -12.37 30.72
CA GLU A 353 -1.65 -12.26 31.81
C GLU A 353 -1.06 -12.69 33.17
N ASN A 354 -0.25 -13.76 33.18
CA ASN A 354 0.45 -14.21 34.40
C ASN A 354 1.46 -13.17 34.95
N MET A 355 1.84 -12.16 34.17
CA MET A 355 2.78 -11.12 34.58
C MET A 355 2.08 -9.93 35.28
N ASP A 356 0.83 -9.65 34.91
CA ASP A 356 0.02 -8.54 35.44
C ASP A 356 -1.09 -9.07 36.38
N VAL A 357 -0.77 -10.01 37.31
CA VAL A 357 -1.74 -10.54 38.29
C VAL A 357 -2.16 -9.47 39.30
N THR A 358 -3.06 -8.58 38.85
CA THR A 358 -4.13 -7.94 39.59
C THR A 358 -5.25 -7.69 38.60
N THR A 359 -6.39 -8.37 38.79
CA THR A 359 -7.67 -8.28 38.06
C THR A 359 -7.94 -9.43 37.08
N ALA A 360 -8.75 -10.36 37.56
CA ALA A 360 -9.44 -11.35 36.75
C ALA A 360 -10.64 -10.71 36.04
N THR A 361 -10.71 -10.85 34.72
CA THR A 361 -11.99 -10.84 34.00
C THR A 361 -11.92 -11.83 32.84
N MET A 362 -12.79 -12.82 32.93
CA MET A 362 -13.13 -13.81 31.91
C MET A 362 -13.67 -13.08 30.67
N ASP A 363 -13.11 -13.31 29.49
CA ASP A 363 -13.84 -13.43 28.21
C ASP A 363 -12.87 -13.58 27.02
N ASN A 364 -12.85 -14.76 26.41
CA ASN A 364 -12.47 -14.97 25.01
C ASN A 364 -12.88 -16.38 24.54
N ALA A 365 -14.18 -16.63 24.44
CA ALA A 365 -14.70 -17.74 23.65
C ALA A 365 -15.02 -17.22 22.23
N MET A 366 -14.00 -16.87 21.44
CA MET A 366 -14.20 -16.61 20.02
C MET A 366 -14.00 -17.90 19.23
N SER A 367 -15.05 -18.32 18.54
CA SER A 367 -15.11 -19.53 17.72
C SER A 367 -13.99 -19.56 16.67
N ALA A 368 -13.22 -20.65 16.67
CA ALA A 368 -12.43 -21.07 15.52
C ALA A 368 -13.41 -21.57 14.44
N THR A 369 -13.73 -20.73 13.47
CA THR A 369 -14.49 -21.16 12.30
C THR A 369 -13.55 -22.00 11.43
N SER A 370 -13.72 -23.32 11.45
CA SER A 370 -13.03 -24.25 10.54
C SER A 370 -13.30 -23.84 9.09
N THR A 371 -12.24 -23.61 8.32
CA THR A 371 -12.34 -23.24 6.90
C THR A 371 -12.84 -24.37 6.00
N LEU A 372 -12.85 -25.61 6.49
CA LEU A 372 -13.19 -26.78 5.69
C LEU A 372 -14.70 -27.06 5.60
N ASN A 373 -15.47 -26.71 6.64
CA ASN A 373 -16.90 -27.00 6.69
C ASN A 373 -17.70 -25.70 6.60
N VAL A 374 -18.17 -25.38 5.38
CA VAL A 374 -19.09 -24.26 5.17
C VAL A 374 -20.50 -24.67 5.65
N PRO A 375 -21.15 -23.91 6.56
CA PRO A 375 -22.52 -24.21 6.98
C PRO A 375 -23.48 -24.14 5.80
N GLN A 376 -24.29 -25.18 5.58
CA GLN A 376 -25.25 -25.21 4.46
C GLN A 376 -26.28 -24.07 4.53
N GLY A 377 -26.64 -23.60 5.72
CA GLY A 377 -27.52 -22.44 5.88
C GLY A 377 -26.93 -21.13 5.31
N ASP A 378 -25.61 -20.94 5.42
CA ASP A 378 -24.93 -19.76 4.85
C ASP A 378 -24.87 -19.86 3.32
N VAL A 379 -24.69 -21.07 2.79
CA VAL A 379 -24.74 -21.36 1.34
C VAL A 379 -26.12 -21.03 0.79
N ASP A 380 -27.18 -21.52 1.43
CA ASP A 380 -28.55 -21.29 1.01
C ASP A 380 -28.92 -19.80 1.05
N MET A 381 -28.47 -19.08 2.08
CA MET A 381 -28.68 -17.64 2.19
C MET A 381 -27.98 -16.87 1.06
N LEU A 382 -26.71 -17.18 0.79
CA LEU A 382 -25.96 -16.55 -0.30
C LEU A 382 -26.54 -16.90 -1.67
N MET A 383 -26.98 -18.14 -1.87
CA MET A 383 -27.66 -18.59 -3.09
C MET A 383 -28.97 -17.83 -3.33
N LYS A 384 -29.73 -17.54 -2.26
CA LYS A 384 -30.96 -16.75 -2.35
C LYS A 384 -30.67 -15.31 -2.75
N GLU A 385 -29.73 -14.64 -2.08
CA GLU A 385 -29.31 -13.28 -2.41
C GLU A 385 -28.83 -13.16 -3.87
N ALA A 386 -28.02 -14.12 -4.33
CA ALA A 386 -27.51 -14.14 -5.70
C ALA A 386 -28.62 -14.47 -6.73
N SER A 387 -29.62 -15.26 -6.36
CA SER A 387 -30.78 -15.57 -7.22
C SER A 387 -31.67 -14.34 -7.39
N ASP A 388 -31.90 -13.60 -6.31
CA ASP A 388 -32.65 -12.34 -6.34
C ASP A 388 -31.92 -11.32 -7.25
N GLN A 389 -30.59 -11.22 -7.13
CA GLN A 389 -29.77 -10.38 -8.00
C GLN A 389 -29.84 -10.82 -9.48
N ALA A 390 -29.64 -12.12 -9.76
CA ALA A 390 -29.71 -12.64 -11.12
C ALA A 390 -31.08 -12.43 -11.77
N GLY A 391 -32.16 -12.56 -10.98
CA GLY A 391 -33.53 -12.29 -11.43
C GLY A 391 -33.79 -10.83 -11.77
N ILE A 392 -33.27 -9.89 -10.98
CA ILE A 392 -33.34 -8.45 -11.27
C ILE A 392 -32.56 -8.10 -12.55
N GLU A 393 -31.36 -8.66 -12.73
CA GLU A 393 -30.55 -8.41 -13.92
C GLU A 393 -31.19 -8.97 -15.20
N LEU A 394 -31.76 -10.17 -15.16
CA LEU A 394 -32.53 -10.75 -16.27
C LEU A 394 -33.76 -9.89 -16.62
N ASN A 395 -34.45 -9.35 -15.62
CA ASN A 395 -35.62 -8.50 -15.84
C ASN A 395 -35.26 -7.11 -16.40
N MET A 396 -34.03 -6.64 -16.19
CA MET A 396 -33.51 -5.42 -16.83
C MET A 396 -32.93 -5.65 -18.23
N GLU A 397 -32.39 -6.84 -18.51
CA GLU A 397 -31.84 -7.21 -19.84
C GLU A 397 -32.92 -7.54 -20.87
N LEU A 398 -34.15 -7.85 -20.45
CA LEU A 398 -35.28 -7.87 -21.38
C LEU A 398 -35.44 -6.46 -21.96
N PRO A 399 -35.28 -6.26 -23.28
CA PRO A 399 -35.59 -4.98 -23.87
C PRO A 399 -37.02 -4.64 -23.46
N ALA A 400 -37.29 -3.38 -23.13
CA ALA A 400 -38.64 -2.84 -23.07
C ALA A 400 -39.26 -2.99 -24.48
N GLY A 401 -39.66 -4.21 -24.80
CA GLY A 401 -40.33 -4.60 -26.02
C GLY A 401 -41.67 -3.91 -25.97
N GLU A 402 -41.77 -2.89 -26.79
CA GLU A 402 -42.96 -2.23 -27.31
C GLU A 402 -44.26 -2.55 -26.56
N THR A 403 -44.75 -1.51 -25.88
CA THR A 403 -46.12 -1.36 -25.37
C THR A 403 -47.17 -1.88 -26.36
N GLY A 404 -47.45 -3.18 -26.30
CA GLY A 404 -48.62 -3.82 -26.86
C GLY A 404 -49.66 -3.99 -25.76
N THR A 405 -50.60 -3.05 -25.69
CA THR A 405 -51.77 -3.09 -24.81
C THR A 405 -52.55 -4.39 -24.96
N ILE A 406 -52.45 -5.32 -24.02
CA ILE A 406 -53.51 -6.30 -23.74
C ILE A 406 -53.67 -6.40 -22.23
N GLY A 407 -54.72 -5.75 -21.72
CA GLY A 407 -55.10 -5.79 -20.32
C GLY A 407 -55.51 -7.20 -19.91
N ILE A 408 -54.89 -7.71 -18.86
CA ILE A 408 -55.42 -8.84 -18.09
C ILE A 408 -55.99 -8.23 -16.81
N LYS A 409 -57.31 -8.14 -16.79
CA LYS A 409 -58.10 -7.80 -15.61
C LYS A 409 -57.75 -8.75 -14.49
N VAL A 410 -57.43 -8.18 -13.34
CA VAL A 410 -57.35 -8.87 -12.05
C VAL A 410 -58.75 -9.41 -11.73
N SER A 411 -58.98 -10.68 -12.00
CA SER A 411 -60.20 -11.39 -11.62
C SER A 411 -60.19 -11.61 -10.10
N THR A 412 -61.08 -10.90 -9.42
CA THR A 412 -61.34 -10.99 -7.99
C THR A 412 -62.01 -12.33 -7.63
N PRO A 413 -61.95 -12.78 -6.37
CA PRO A 413 -62.21 -14.18 -5.97
C PRO A 413 -63.66 -14.70 -6.10
N ALA A 414 -64.57 -13.97 -6.75
CA ALA A 414 -65.97 -14.35 -6.84
C ALA A 414 -66.30 -15.30 -8.02
N GLU A 415 -65.41 -15.46 -9.01
CA GLU A 415 -65.69 -16.27 -10.21
C GLU A 415 -65.43 -17.78 -10.03
N ASN A 416 -64.74 -18.21 -8.96
CA ASN A 416 -64.46 -19.64 -8.73
C ASN A 416 -65.69 -20.44 -8.24
N ASP A 417 -66.66 -19.78 -7.60
CA ASP A 417 -67.86 -20.46 -7.10
C ASP A 417 -68.84 -20.83 -8.23
N ASP A 418 -68.94 -20.01 -9.28
CA ASP A 418 -69.85 -20.26 -10.41
C ASP A 418 -69.35 -21.41 -11.31
N LEU A 419 -68.03 -21.53 -11.49
CA LEU A 419 -67.41 -22.65 -12.20
C LEU A 419 -67.58 -23.98 -11.44
N SER A 420 -67.47 -23.95 -10.12
CA SER A 420 -67.66 -25.11 -9.26
C SER A 420 -69.11 -25.61 -9.29
N GLN A 421 -70.09 -24.70 -9.34
CA GLN A 421 -71.51 -25.05 -9.49
C GLN A 421 -71.84 -25.60 -10.89
N ARG A 422 -71.27 -25.05 -11.96
CA ARG A 422 -71.46 -25.57 -13.34
C ARG A 422 -70.89 -26.97 -13.53
N LEU A 423 -69.74 -27.29 -12.91
CA LEU A 423 -69.14 -28.62 -12.95
C LEU A 423 -69.96 -29.67 -12.17
N ALA A 424 -70.62 -29.28 -11.08
CA ALA A 424 -71.48 -30.18 -10.32
C ALA A 424 -72.77 -30.55 -11.09
N ALA A 425 -73.36 -29.60 -11.82
CA ALA A 425 -74.57 -29.83 -12.62
C ALA A 425 -74.34 -30.82 -13.78
N LEU A 426 -73.13 -30.86 -14.34
CA LEU A 426 -72.77 -31.76 -15.45
C LEU A 426 -72.51 -33.21 -15.02
N ARG A 427 -72.44 -33.50 -13.72
CA ARG A 427 -72.31 -34.88 -13.19
C ARG A 427 -73.66 -35.57 -12.94
N GLN A 428 -74.78 -34.84 -13.04
CA GLN A 428 -76.13 -35.38 -12.82
C GLN A 428 -76.99 -35.47 -14.10
N SER A 429 -76.41 -35.21 -15.28
CA SER A 429 -76.97 -35.55 -16.59
C SER A 429 -76.18 -36.70 -17.20
#